data_AF-A0A1R4EIM1-F1
#
_entry.id   AF-A0A1R4EIM1-F1
#
_cell.length_a   1.000
_cell.length_b   1.000
_cell.length_c   1.000
_cell.angle_alpha   90.00
_cell.angle_beta   90.00
_cell.angle_gamma   90.00
#
_symmetry.space_group_name_H-M   'P 1'
#
loop_
_entity.id
_entity.type
_entity.pdbx_description
1 polymer ?
#
loop_
_entity_poly.entity_id
_entity_poly.type
_entity_poly.pdbx_seq_one_letter_code
_entity_poly.pdbx_strand_id
1 'polypeptide(L)'
;MNKRKRHMQRYNALRSARVEAMLEMLNAIDHGAPELEVLTGKEDNYILENELNSYRAMKVAQYFKVNVSKGKLTRFSKPEDHHYHLTAKQLMDYIEENHDAFVNYWEWYRQPAIHKVEAQYT
;
A
#
# COMPACT_ATOMS: atom_id res chain seq x y z
N MET A 1 9.27 21.72 -25.96
CA MET A 1 9.68 20.81 -24.86
C MET A 1 10.20 19.50 -25.45
N ASN A 2 11.40 19.03 -25.05
CA ASN A 2 12.00 17.80 -25.60
C ASN A 2 11.12 16.57 -25.25
N LYS A 3 10.78 15.72 -26.23
CA LYS A 3 9.98 14.49 -26.05
C LYS A 3 10.54 13.60 -24.93
N ARG A 4 11.88 13.49 -24.82
CA ARG A 4 12.57 12.76 -23.74
C ARG A 4 12.27 13.34 -22.36
N LYS A 5 12.23 14.68 -22.24
CA LYS A 5 11.91 15.36 -20.98
C LYS A 5 10.47 15.09 -20.55
N ARG A 6 9.50 15.18 -21.48
CA ARG A 6 8.07 14.90 -21.20
C ARG A 6 7.87 13.44 -20.78
N HIS A 7 8.56 12.50 -21.45
CA HIS A 7 8.52 11.08 -21.09
C HIS A 7 9.06 10.82 -19.68
N MET A 8 10.23 11.39 -19.33
CA MET A 8 10.80 11.25 -17.99
C MET A 8 9.92 11.88 -16.90
N GLN A 9 9.30 13.02 -17.19
CA GLN A 9 8.35 13.66 -16.27
C GLN A 9 7.13 12.76 -16.03
N ARG A 10 6.50 12.22 -17.08
CA ARG A 10 5.38 11.27 -16.95
C ARG A 10 5.78 10.03 -16.17
N TYR A 11 6.93 9.43 -16.48
CA TYR A 11 7.43 8.25 -15.77
C TYR A 11 7.62 8.51 -14.27
N ASN A 12 8.26 9.63 -13.91
CA ASN A 12 8.46 9.99 -12.51
C ASN A 12 7.13 10.31 -11.80
N ALA A 13 6.19 10.96 -12.49
CA ALA A 13 4.87 11.24 -11.96
C ALA A 13 4.09 9.95 -11.69
N LEU A 14 4.09 9.00 -12.62
CA LEU A 14 3.46 7.68 -12.45
C LEU A 14 4.08 6.90 -11.29
N ARG A 15 5.42 6.90 -11.18
CA ARG A 15 6.12 6.27 -10.06
C ARG A 15 5.72 6.91 -8.73
N SER A 16 5.66 8.24 -8.68
CA SER A 16 5.26 8.97 -7.46
C SER A 16 3.82 8.66 -7.07
N ALA A 17 2.90 8.66 -8.05
CA ALA A 17 1.49 8.36 -7.80
C ALA A 17 1.28 6.94 -7.26
N ARG A 18 2.01 5.94 -7.79
CA ARG A 18 1.99 4.57 -7.24
C ARG A 18 2.50 4.52 -5.80
N VAL A 19 3.50 5.33 -5.44
CA VAL A 19 4.00 5.39 -4.07
C VAL A 19 2.97 6.02 -3.13
N GLU A 20 2.30 7.11 -3.54
CA GLU A 20 1.25 7.72 -2.72
C GLU A 20 0.04 6.77 -2.55
N ALA A 21 -0.42 6.13 -3.62
CA ALA A 21 -1.49 5.13 -3.56
C ALA A 21 -1.13 3.97 -2.62
N MET A 22 0.12 3.50 -2.64
CA MET A 22 0.58 2.46 -1.72
C MET A 22 0.53 2.93 -0.27
N LEU A 23 0.94 4.16 0.01
CA LEU A 23 0.85 4.72 1.36
C LEU A 23 -0.61 4.84 1.84
N GLU A 24 -1.54 5.18 0.95
CA GLU A 24 -2.97 5.24 1.27
C GLU A 24 -3.53 3.85 1.58
N MET A 25 -3.23 2.84 0.76
CA MET A 25 -3.61 1.45 1.00
C MET A 25 -3.04 0.94 2.34
N LEU A 26 -1.76 1.18 2.60
CA LEU A 26 -1.12 0.79 3.86
C LEU A 26 -1.78 1.49 5.06
N ASN A 27 -2.13 2.77 4.93
CA ASN A 27 -2.86 3.47 5.97
C ASN A 27 -4.23 2.84 6.22
N ALA A 28 -4.97 2.49 5.18
CA ALA A 28 -6.25 1.83 5.33
C ALA A 28 -6.13 0.45 6.00
N ILE A 29 -5.11 -0.35 5.63
CA ILE A 29 -4.81 -1.63 6.28
C ILE A 29 -4.55 -1.44 7.78
N ASP A 30 -3.74 -0.44 8.16
CA ASP A 30 -3.42 -0.18 9.57
C ASP A 30 -4.63 0.33 10.38
N HIS A 31 -5.71 0.74 9.70
CA HIS A 31 -7.01 1.09 10.30
C HIS A 31 -8.06 -0.02 10.10
N GLY A 32 -7.60 -1.26 9.85
CA GLY A 32 -8.44 -2.45 9.77
C GLY A 32 -9.06 -2.75 8.41
N ALA A 33 -9.00 -1.83 7.43
CA ALA A 33 -9.47 -2.03 6.05
C ALA A 33 -10.78 -2.85 5.93
N PRO A 34 -11.92 -2.34 6.41
CA PRO A 34 -13.18 -3.09 6.44
C PRO A 34 -13.62 -3.58 5.06
N GLU A 35 -13.24 -2.88 3.99
CA GLU A 35 -13.57 -3.27 2.62
C GLU A 35 -12.87 -4.56 2.18
N LEU A 36 -11.77 -4.95 2.84
CA LEU A 36 -11.18 -6.26 2.62
C LEU A 36 -12.13 -7.37 3.07
N GLU A 37 -13.12 -7.15 3.96
CA GLU A 37 -13.93 -8.24 4.54
C GLU A 37 -14.86 -8.78 3.47
N VAL A 38 -15.35 -7.86 2.64
CA VAL A 38 -16.11 -8.15 1.44
C VAL A 38 -15.26 -8.90 0.41
N LEU A 39 -13.97 -8.59 0.31
CA LEU A 39 -13.07 -9.17 -0.68
C LEU A 39 -12.52 -10.55 -0.25
N THR A 40 -12.26 -10.75 1.05
CA THR A 40 -11.80 -12.02 1.63
C THR A 40 -12.95 -12.97 1.94
N GLY A 41 -14.16 -12.43 2.12
CA GLY A 41 -15.31 -13.18 2.62
C GLY A 41 -15.16 -13.56 4.11
N LYS A 42 -14.30 -12.86 4.84
CA LYS A 42 -13.98 -13.11 6.26
C LYS A 42 -14.23 -11.85 7.08
N GLU A 43 -14.92 -12.01 8.21
CA GLU A 43 -15.13 -10.96 9.22
C GLU A 43 -13.94 -10.90 10.20
N ASP A 44 -12.71 -10.82 9.68
CA ASP A 44 -11.49 -10.88 10.49
C ASP A 44 -10.52 -9.72 10.22
N ASN A 45 -10.84 -8.69 9.44
CA ASN A 45 -9.82 -7.69 9.10
C ASN A 45 -9.45 -6.74 10.23
N TYR A 46 -10.22 -6.72 11.32
CA TYR A 46 -9.78 -6.12 12.57
C TYR A 46 -8.41 -6.67 13.02
N ILE A 47 -8.02 -7.88 12.59
CA ILE A 47 -6.69 -8.44 12.87
C ILE A 47 -5.54 -7.64 12.24
N LEU A 48 -5.81 -6.79 11.25
CA LEU A 48 -4.83 -5.93 10.59
C LEU A 48 -4.70 -4.56 11.26
N GLU A 49 -5.67 -4.20 12.09
CA GLU A 49 -5.70 -2.90 12.76
C GLU A 49 -4.47 -2.75 13.66
N ASN A 50 -3.76 -1.63 13.49
CA ASN A 50 -2.54 -1.32 14.21
C ASN A 50 -1.38 -2.34 14.04
N GLU A 51 -1.43 -3.19 13.01
CA GLU A 51 -0.38 -4.17 12.76
C GLU A 51 0.80 -3.62 11.96
N LEU A 52 0.70 -2.43 11.36
CA LEU A 52 1.76 -1.89 10.51
C LEU A 52 2.68 -0.94 11.25
N ASN A 53 3.97 -1.28 11.23
CA ASN A 53 5.04 -0.34 11.47
C ASN A 53 5.84 -0.05 10.22
N SER A 54 6.82 0.87 10.29
CA SER A 54 7.70 1.19 9.15
C SER A 54 8.30 -0.05 8.46
N TYR A 55 8.70 -1.08 9.23
CA TYR A 55 9.29 -2.31 8.70
C TYR A 55 8.25 -3.21 8.02
N ARG A 56 7.08 -3.40 8.66
CA ARG A 56 6.00 -4.22 8.11
C ARG A 56 5.37 -3.57 6.88
N ALA A 57 5.12 -2.26 6.92
CA ALA A 57 4.67 -1.47 5.79
C ALA A 57 5.63 -1.57 4.59
N MET A 58 6.94 -1.59 4.85
CA MET A 58 7.94 -1.84 3.80
C MET A 58 7.77 -3.21 3.14
N LYS A 59 7.56 -4.27 3.93
CA LYS A 59 7.35 -5.63 3.40
C LYS A 59 6.09 -5.73 2.55
N VAL A 60 4.99 -5.17 3.02
CA VAL A 60 3.72 -5.14 2.28
C VAL A 60 3.90 -4.36 0.96
N ALA A 61 4.54 -3.20 0.98
CA ALA A 61 4.82 -2.45 -0.25
C ALA A 61 5.70 -3.23 -1.25
N GLN A 62 6.71 -3.94 -0.75
CA GLN A 62 7.60 -4.78 -1.56
C GLN A 62 6.86 -5.97 -2.19
N TYR A 63 5.90 -6.57 -1.47
CA TYR A 63 5.04 -7.63 -1.99
C TYR A 63 4.30 -7.18 -3.26
N PHE A 64 3.77 -5.95 -3.27
CA PHE A 64 3.15 -5.33 -4.47
C PHE A 64 4.15 -4.66 -5.43
N LYS A 65 5.45 -4.92 -5.26
CA LYS A 65 6.53 -4.39 -6.12
C LYS A 65 6.58 -2.86 -6.14
N VAL A 66 6.23 -2.21 -5.03
CA VAL A 66 6.30 -0.74 -4.86
C VAL A 66 7.45 -0.39 -3.93
N ASN A 67 8.42 0.36 -4.47
CA ASN A 67 9.56 0.85 -3.69
C ASN A 67 9.21 2.18 -3.00
N VAL A 68 8.92 2.13 -1.71
CA VAL A 68 8.66 3.30 -0.86
C VAL A 68 9.93 3.66 -0.09
N SER A 69 10.26 4.95 0.00
CA SER A 69 11.43 5.40 0.76
C SER A 69 11.20 5.30 2.27
N LYS A 70 12.26 5.02 3.03
CA LYS A 70 12.21 4.93 4.50
C LYS A 70 11.55 6.16 5.14
N GLY A 71 11.89 7.37 4.67
CA GLY A 71 11.32 8.62 5.19
C GLY A 71 9.82 8.79 4.95
N LYS A 72 9.22 8.11 3.97
CA LYS A 72 7.76 8.09 3.79
C LYS A 72 7.08 7.10 4.74
N LEU A 73 7.77 6.01 5.09
CA LEU A 73 7.27 4.95 5.96
C LEU A 73 7.26 5.31 7.45
N THR A 74 8.00 6.34 7.87
CA THR A 74 8.02 6.80 9.27
C THR A 74 6.67 7.26 9.80
N ARG A 75 5.69 7.52 8.92
CA ARG A 75 4.30 7.77 9.32
C ARG A 75 3.64 6.58 10.01
N PHE A 76 4.15 5.37 9.77
CA PHE A 76 3.71 4.15 10.43
C PHE A 76 4.53 3.85 11.69
N SER A 77 5.31 4.79 12.22
CA SER A 77 6.01 4.55 13.48
C SER A 77 4.98 4.35 14.60
N LYS A 78 5.17 3.30 15.40
CA LYS A 78 4.37 3.03 16.60
C LYS A 78 5.20 3.35 17.85
N PRO A 79 4.57 3.64 18.99
CA PRO A 79 5.23 3.74 20.29
C PRO A 79 6.08 2.51 20.62
N GLU A 80 7.08 2.65 21.50
CA GLU A 80 7.96 1.54 21.88
C GLU A 80 7.23 0.40 22.61
N ASP A 81 6.19 0.74 23.36
CA ASP A 81 5.30 -0.17 24.09
C ASP A 81 4.13 -0.69 23.23
N HIS A 82 4.11 -0.41 21.93
CA HIS A 82 3.08 -0.92 21.04
C HIS A 82 3.17 -2.43 20.88
N HIS A 83 2.09 -3.12 21.23
CA HIS A 83 1.96 -4.56 21.07
C HIS A 83 1.24 -4.90 19.77
N TYR A 84 1.87 -5.74 18.96
CA TYR A 84 1.29 -6.32 17.76
C TYR A 84 0.66 -7.66 18.08
N HIS A 85 -0.52 -7.94 17.53
CA HIS A 85 -1.19 -9.23 17.64
C HIS A 85 -0.54 -10.28 16.74
N LEU A 86 -0.10 -9.87 15.55
CA LEU A 86 0.56 -10.74 14.58
C LEU A 86 2.06 -10.53 14.64
N THR A 87 2.83 -11.59 14.42
CA THR A 87 4.23 -11.44 13.99
C THR A 87 4.28 -10.89 12.57
N ALA A 88 5.40 -10.27 12.20
CA ALA A 88 5.58 -9.82 10.81
C ALA A 88 5.52 -10.95 9.78
N LYS A 89 5.75 -12.22 10.18
CA LYS A 89 5.55 -13.37 9.32
C LYS A 89 4.06 -13.68 9.16
N GLN A 90 3.33 -13.82 10.27
CA GLN A 90 1.88 -14.09 10.23
C GLN A 90 1.10 -13.03 9.46
N LEU A 91 1.48 -11.75 9.57
CA LEU A 91 0.90 -10.69 8.75
C LEU A 91 1.10 -10.94 7.25
N MET A 92 2.31 -11.32 6.83
CA MET A 92 2.59 -11.59 5.42
C MET A 92 1.93 -12.89 4.95
N ASP A 93 1.93 -13.93 5.78
CA ASP A 93 1.24 -15.19 5.52
C ASP A 93 -0.26 -14.92 5.29
N TYR A 94 -0.91 -14.09 6.12
CA TYR A 94 -2.31 -13.67 5.94
C TYR A 94 -2.54 -12.93 4.61
N ILE A 95 -1.65 -12.01 4.25
CA ILE A 95 -1.75 -11.28 2.96
C ILE A 95 -1.63 -12.25 1.78
N GLU A 96 -0.74 -13.23 1.88
CA GLU A 96 -0.51 -14.24 0.83
C GLU A 96 -1.67 -15.23 0.71
N GLU A 97 -2.22 -15.70 1.83
CA GLU A 97 -3.41 -16.57 1.86
C GLU A 97 -4.65 -15.89 1.26
N ASN A 98 -4.71 -14.55 1.31
CA ASN A 98 -5.77 -13.75 0.74
C ASN A 98 -5.30 -12.93 -0.49
N HIS A 99 -4.35 -13.47 -1.26
CA HIS A 99 -3.67 -12.76 -2.36
C HIS A 99 -4.62 -11.97 -3.28
N ASP A 100 -5.65 -12.63 -3.82
CA ASP A 100 -6.55 -12.03 -4.80
C ASP A 100 -7.33 -10.84 -4.20
N ALA A 101 -7.76 -10.94 -2.94
CA ALA A 101 -8.44 -9.86 -2.24
C ALA A 101 -7.52 -8.64 -2.09
N PHE A 102 -6.28 -8.86 -1.67
CA PHE A 102 -5.30 -7.79 -1.51
C PHE A 102 -4.83 -7.19 -2.85
N VAL A 103 -4.76 -7.98 -3.93
CA VAL A 103 -4.50 -7.48 -5.28
C VAL A 103 -5.65 -6.59 -5.74
N ASN A 104 -6.90 -7.03 -5.57
CA ASN A 104 -8.07 -6.22 -5.92
C ASN A 104 -8.10 -4.92 -5.11
N TYR A 105 -7.80 -5.00 -3.81
CA TYR A 105 -7.71 -3.84 -2.95
C TYR A 105 -6.60 -2.87 -3.41
N TRP A 106 -5.42 -3.38 -3.75
CA TRP A 106 -4.35 -2.58 -4.31
C TRP A 106 -4.76 -1.88 -5.62
N GLU A 107 -5.45 -2.58 -6.52
CA GLU A 107 -5.92 -2.02 -7.78
C GLU A 107 -6.90 -0.85 -7.56
N TRP A 108 -7.72 -0.91 -6.51
CA TRP A 108 -8.64 0.18 -6.14
C TRP A 108 -7.90 1.49 -5.84
N TYR A 109 -6.75 1.44 -5.17
CA TYR A 109 -5.92 2.65 -4.96
C TYR A 109 -5.08 3.00 -6.19
N ARG A 110 -4.54 1.99 -6.88
CA ARG A 110 -3.58 2.19 -7.97
C ARG A 110 -4.22 2.83 -9.20
N GLN A 111 -5.38 2.35 -9.62
CA GLN A 111 -5.99 2.74 -10.91
C GLN A 111 -6.37 4.23 -10.93
N PRO A 112 -7.10 4.78 -9.94
CA PRO A 112 -7.43 6.21 -9.91
C PRO A 112 -6.17 7.10 -9.90
N ALA A 113 -5.14 6.70 -9.15
CA ALA A 113 -3.88 7.44 -9.07
C ALA A 113 -3.16 7.50 -10.43
N ILE A 114 -3.15 6.40 -11.18
CA ILE A 114 -2.57 6.35 -12.53
C ILE A 114 -3.39 7.20 -13.50
N HIS A 115 -4.72 7.02 -13.54
CA HIS A 115 -5.60 7.76 -14.45
C HIS A 115 -5.47 9.28 -14.26
N LYS A 116 -5.37 9.74 -13.00
CA LYS A 116 -5.15 11.16 -12.68
C LYS A 116 -3.86 11.71 -13.27
N VAL A 117 -2.77 10.93 -13.23
CA VAL A 117 -1.50 11.32 -13.86
C VAL A 117 -1.65 11.33 -15.37
N GLU A 118 -2.21 10.29 -15.96
CA GLU A 118 -2.32 10.19 -17.42
C GLU A 118 -3.14 11.32 -18.03
N ALA A 119 -4.22 11.73 -17.38
CA ALA A 119 -5.02 12.89 -17.78
C ALA A 119 -4.23 14.20 -17.83
N GLN A 120 -3.16 14.36 -17.04
CA GLN A 120 -2.30 15.56 -17.05
C GLN A 120 -1.27 15.56 -18.18
N TYR A 121 -0.97 14.39 -18.75
CA TYR A 121 0.05 14.22 -19.79
C TYR A 121 -0.55 13.89 -21.17
N THR A 122 -1.86 13.84 -21.28
CA THR A 122 -2.60 13.76 -22.55
C THR A 122 -2.62 15.16 -23.16
#